data_AF-A0A2D6X814-F1
#
_entry.id   AF-A0A2D6X814-F1
#
_cell.length_a   1.000
_cell.length_b   1.000
_cell.length_c   1.000
_cell.angle_alpha   90.00
_cell.angle_beta   90.00
_cell.angle_gamma   90.00
#
_symmetry.space_group_name_H-M   'P 1'
#
loop_
_entity.id
_entity.type
_entity.pdbx_description
1 polymer ?
#
loop_
_entity_poly.entity_id
_entity_poly.type
_entity_poly.pdbx_seq_one_letter_code
_entity_poly.pdbx_strand_id
1 'polypeptide(L)'
;MPTATWTLEMEGIVTAGTYTDISSYMQSANWSMGYSAPYEPLARESTLSVVLDNSDQRFSPEYTSGTYYGKLLPGKLIRLKSTDPADSTVRTMFIGWVGSIRPTAGLSPDTCEIQAQGWMSRAMTAETSITVMENATADAVIDKLLETSRVYPPGTSAWFLGVVGQSELDETTRLGDIETIFKSETGVSTFLFAGDNWTDNTTLWGACQDTCGREYGRMWQARDGVLYFNNRHHIIKDVTTDFTFTNTMSDMQYEYGDPADMAHVVKVK
;
A
#
# COMPACT_ATOMS: atom_id res chain seq x y z
N MET A 1 3.19 -20.21 23.08
CA MET A 1 3.12 -18.74 23.02
C MET A 1 1.68 -18.35 22.73
N PRO A 2 1.14 -17.29 23.36
CA PRO A 2 -0.22 -16.84 23.05
C PRO A 2 -0.32 -16.44 21.57
N THR A 3 -1.36 -16.90 20.89
CA THR A 3 -1.55 -16.68 19.45
C THR A 3 -2.02 -15.25 19.20
N ALA A 4 -1.41 -14.57 18.23
CA ALA A 4 -1.87 -13.26 17.77
C ALA A 4 -3.34 -13.31 17.35
N THR A 5 -4.12 -12.30 17.75
CA THR A 5 -5.51 -12.17 17.32
C THR A 5 -5.56 -11.34 16.04
N TRP A 6 -6.25 -11.82 15.03
CA TRP A 6 -6.32 -11.16 13.72
C TRP A 6 -7.68 -10.48 13.53
N THR A 7 -7.65 -9.24 13.08
CA THR A 7 -8.85 -8.44 12.80
C THR A 7 -8.85 -8.02 11.34
N LEU A 8 -9.90 -8.40 10.61
CA LEU A 8 -10.10 -8.06 9.21
C LEU A 8 -11.29 -7.13 9.10
N GLU A 9 -11.09 -5.96 8.52
CA GLU A 9 -12.14 -4.95 8.42
C GLU A 9 -12.29 -4.46 6.98
N MET A 10 -13.52 -4.34 6.51
CA MET A 10 -13.84 -3.73 5.22
C MET A 10 -14.74 -2.50 5.41
N GLU A 11 -14.46 -1.46 4.66
CA GLU A 11 -15.22 -0.21 4.69
C GLU A 11 -16.56 -0.33 3.95
N GLY A 12 -17.62 0.23 4.54
CA GLY A 12 -18.87 0.49 3.82
C GLY A 12 -19.78 -0.73 3.64
N ILE A 13 -19.46 -1.88 4.27
CA ILE A 13 -20.32 -3.07 4.24
C ILE A 13 -21.59 -2.86 5.07
N VAL A 14 -21.51 -2.31 6.28
CA VAL A 14 -22.71 -2.11 7.13
C VAL A 14 -23.18 -0.67 7.06
N THR A 15 -22.27 0.28 7.31
CA THR A 15 -22.55 1.72 7.22
C THR A 15 -21.48 2.39 6.35
N ALA A 16 -21.92 3.26 5.44
CA ALA A 16 -21.00 3.98 4.55
C ALA A 16 -19.97 4.78 5.37
N GLY A 17 -18.70 4.77 4.94
CA GLY A 17 -17.61 5.45 5.64
C GLY A 17 -17.18 4.81 6.97
N THR A 18 -17.72 3.63 7.31
CA THR A 18 -17.32 2.89 8.53
C THR A 18 -16.72 1.54 8.19
N TYR A 19 -15.71 1.15 8.97
CA TYR A 19 -15.13 -0.19 8.92
C TYR A 19 -16.03 -1.19 9.66
N THR A 20 -16.38 -2.27 8.97
CA THR A 20 -17.08 -3.43 9.55
C THR A 20 -16.07 -4.55 9.77
N ASP A 21 -16.02 -5.07 10.99
CA ASP A 21 -15.22 -6.24 11.32
C ASP A 21 -15.87 -7.52 10.75
N ILE A 22 -15.11 -8.25 9.96
CA ILE A 22 -15.48 -9.53 9.33
C ILE A 22 -14.52 -10.65 9.71
N SER A 23 -13.68 -10.46 10.73
CA SER A 23 -12.67 -11.41 11.20
C SER A 23 -13.22 -12.78 11.56
N SER A 24 -14.46 -12.86 12.06
CA SER A 24 -15.11 -14.13 12.41
C SER A 24 -15.31 -15.08 11.22
N TYR A 25 -15.29 -14.55 9.99
CA TYR A 25 -15.44 -15.33 8.76
C TYR A 25 -14.11 -15.66 8.10
N MET A 26 -13.00 -15.14 8.61
CA MET A 26 -11.68 -15.30 7.99
C MET A 26 -11.12 -16.71 8.25
N GLN A 27 -10.93 -17.48 7.18
CA GLN A 27 -10.31 -18.81 7.24
C GLN A 27 -8.79 -18.72 7.07
N SER A 28 -8.35 -17.90 6.12
CA SER A 28 -6.93 -17.65 5.86
C SER A 28 -6.72 -16.28 5.25
N ALA A 29 -5.54 -15.70 5.49
CA ALA A 29 -5.10 -14.45 4.89
C ALA A 29 -3.62 -14.57 4.51
N ASN A 30 -3.30 -14.19 3.28
CA ASN A 30 -1.95 -14.10 2.76
C ASN A 30 -1.73 -12.67 2.26
N TRP A 31 -0.66 -12.01 2.69
CA TRP A 31 -0.33 -10.67 2.22
C TRP A 31 1.16 -10.57 1.91
N SER A 32 1.49 -9.70 0.97
CA SER A 32 2.85 -9.39 0.58
C SER A 32 2.98 -7.88 0.39
N MET A 33 4.06 -7.31 0.92
CA MET A 33 4.38 -5.89 0.85
C MET A 33 5.89 -5.71 0.79
N GLY A 34 6.34 -4.63 0.16
CA GLY A 34 7.75 -4.24 0.10
C GLY A 34 8.42 -4.51 -1.25
N TYR A 35 9.75 -4.57 -1.22
CA TYR A 35 10.58 -4.69 -2.42
C TYR A 35 10.74 -6.16 -2.82
N SER A 36 10.56 -6.46 -4.12
CA SER A 36 10.89 -7.77 -4.69
C SER A 36 12.39 -8.00 -4.79
N ALA A 37 13.17 -6.94 -5.02
CA ALA A 37 14.61 -7.00 -5.13
C ALA A 37 15.26 -5.77 -4.47
N PRO A 38 16.46 -5.92 -3.87
CA PRO A 38 17.08 -4.87 -3.07
C PRO A 38 17.51 -3.63 -3.87
N TYR A 39 17.62 -3.70 -5.19
CA TYR A 39 18.03 -2.58 -6.04
C TYR A 39 16.86 -1.82 -6.67
N GLU A 40 15.61 -2.21 -6.42
CA GLU A 40 14.47 -1.51 -7.00
C GLU A 40 14.22 -0.16 -6.31
N PRO A 41 14.01 0.93 -7.07
CA PRO A 41 13.77 2.26 -6.49
C PRO A 41 12.35 2.38 -5.90
N LEU A 42 11.37 1.64 -6.45
CA LEU A 42 10.01 1.58 -5.94
C LEU A 42 9.64 0.14 -5.56
N ALA A 43 8.93 -0.03 -4.45
CA ALA A 43 8.42 -1.34 -4.02
C ALA A 43 7.43 -1.94 -5.04
N ARG A 44 7.15 -3.24 -5.00
CA ARG A 44 6.10 -3.82 -5.85
C ARG A 44 4.71 -3.60 -5.24
N GLU A 45 3.71 -4.09 -5.95
CA GLU A 45 2.32 -4.00 -5.52
C GLU A 45 2.14 -4.72 -4.19
N SER A 46 1.50 -4.03 -3.25
CA SER A 46 1.10 -4.64 -2.00
C SER A 46 -0.18 -5.42 -2.27
N THR A 47 -0.17 -6.71 -1.99
CA THR A 47 -1.29 -7.61 -2.27
C THR A 47 -1.79 -8.27 -1.00
N LEU A 48 -3.11 -8.46 -0.92
CA LEU A 48 -3.77 -9.24 0.12
C LEU A 48 -4.76 -10.20 -0.55
N SER A 49 -4.66 -11.49 -0.25
CA SER A 49 -5.66 -12.50 -0.59
C SER A 49 -6.21 -13.07 0.71
N VAL A 50 -7.52 -13.01 0.86
CA VAL A 50 -8.24 -13.54 2.03
C VAL A 50 -9.27 -14.55 1.55
N VAL A 51 -9.32 -15.70 2.23
CA VAL A 51 -10.39 -16.68 2.06
C VAL A 51 -11.35 -16.57 3.24
N LEU A 52 -12.61 -16.30 2.91
CA LEU A 52 -13.71 -16.17 3.86
C LEU A 52 -14.66 -17.37 3.79
N ASP A 53 -15.22 -17.74 4.94
CA ASP A 53 -16.39 -18.61 4.99
C ASP A 53 -17.60 -17.90 4.39
N ASN A 54 -18.20 -18.53 3.39
CA ASN A 54 -19.35 -18.04 2.66
C ASN A 54 -20.48 -19.09 2.65
N SER A 55 -20.54 -19.95 3.67
CA SER A 55 -21.58 -20.97 3.85
C SER A 55 -23.02 -20.42 3.85
N ASP A 56 -23.21 -19.17 4.25
CA ASP A 56 -24.51 -18.47 4.22
C ASP A 56 -24.67 -17.50 3.05
N GLN A 57 -23.74 -17.53 2.09
CA GLN A 57 -23.75 -16.72 0.87
C GLN A 57 -23.71 -15.19 1.11
N ARG A 58 -23.30 -14.74 2.31
CA ARG A 58 -23.21 -13.29 2.62
C ARG A 58 -22.19 -12.54 1.78
N PHE A 59 -21.13 -13.21 1.33
CA PHE A 59 -20.03 -12.66 0.53
C PHE A 59 -20.24 -12.90 -0.98
N SER A 60 -21.40 -13.39 -1.39
CA SER A 60 -21.79 -13.55 -2.79
C SER A 60 -22.42 -12.26 -3.32
N PRO A 61 -21.75 -11.47 -4.18
CA PRO A 61 -22.27 -10.16 -4.61
C PRO A 61 -23.57 -10.25 -5.40
N GLU A 62 -23.81 -11.37 -6.07
CA GLU A 62 -25.00 -11.63 -6.90
C GLU A 62 -26.19 -12.15 -6.10
N TYR A 63 -26.01 -12.51 -4.83
CA TYR A 63 -27.08 -13.08 -4.01
C TYR A 63 -27.94 -11.98 -3.38
N THR A 64 -29.08 -11.68 -4.01
CA THR A 64 -29.99 -10.59 -3.60
C THR A 64 -30.46 -10.66 -2.15
N SER A 65 -30.56 -11.85 -1.58
CA SER A 65 -30.97 -12.05 -0.18
C SER A 65 -29.79 -12.08 0.81
N GLY A 66 -28.56 -11.90 0.34
CA GLY A 66 -27.36 -11.89 1.16
C GLY A 66 -27.22 -10.60 1.97
N THR A 67 -26.71 -10.72 3.19
CA THR A 67 -26.55 -9.58 4.12
C THR A 67 -25.77 -8.40 3.53
N TYR A 68 -24.80 -8.67 2.65
CA TYR A 68 -23.94 -7.65 2.05
C TYR A 68 -24.24 -7.40 0.56
N TYR A 69 -25.41 -7.83 0.08
CA TYR A 69 -25.85 -7.61 -1.29
C TYR A 69 -25.82 -6.11 -1.66
N GLY A 70 -25.28 -5.81 -2.84
CA GLY A 70 -25.11 -4.43 -3.34
C GLY A 70 -24.04 -3.60 -2.62
N LYS A 71 -23.37 -4.14 -1.59
CA LYS A 71 -22.36 -3.44 -0.80
C LYS A 71 -20.94 -3.97 -1.00
N LEU A 72 -20.83 -5.19 -1.52
CA LEU A 72 -19.58 -5.83 -1.95
C LEU A 72 -19.16 -5.32 -3.33
N LEU A 73 -18.54 -4.15 -3.35
CA LEU A 73 -18.08 -3.51 -4.58
C LEU A 73 -16.55 -3.48 -4.64
N PRO A 74 -15.94 -3.67 -5.83
CA PRO A 74 -14.54 -3.33 -6.04
C PRO A 74 -14.27 -1.86 -5.70
N GLY A 75 -13.04 -1.57 -5.27
CA GLY A 75 -12.61 -0.24 -4.88
C GLY A 75 -12.91 0.15 -3.44
N LYS A 76 -13.58 -0.69 -2.65
CA LYS A 76 -13.77 -0.49 -1.20
C LYS A 76 -12.47 -0.74 -0.43
N LEU A 77 -12.22 0.02 0.63
CA LEU A 77 -11.05 -0.17 1.48
C LEU A 77 -11.18 -1.45 2.32
N ILE A 78 -10.08 -2.18 2.44
CA ILE A 78 -9.93 -3.33 3.33
C ILE A 78 -8.62 -3.18 4.11
N ARG A 79 -8.64 -3.56 5.40
CA ARG A 79 -7.46 -3.54 6.26
C ARG A 79 -7.37 -4.80 7.09
N LEU A 80 -6.14 -5.29 7.26
CA LEU A 80 -5.80 -6.41 8.12
C LEU A 80 -4.96 -5.89 9.28
N LYS A 81 -5.33 -6.29 10.50
CA LYS A 81 -4.62 -5.94 11.73
C LYS A 81 -4.27 -7.18 12.53
N SER A 82 -3.15 -7.10 13.23
CA SER A 82 -2.72 -8.09 14.22
C SER A 82 -2.72 -7.42 15.59
N THR A 83 -3.29 -8.11 16.58
CA THR A 83 -3.24 -7.68 17.98
C THR A 83 -2.34 -8.65 18.73
N ASP A 84 -1.25 -8.12 19.28
CA ASP A 84 -0.32 -8.89 20.10
C ASP A 84 -0.97 -9.18 21.47
N PRO A 85 -1.13 -10.46 21.87
CA PRO A 85 -1.76 -10.82 23.14
C PRO A 85 -0.92 -10.45 24.36
N ALA A 86 0.38 -10.18 24.21
CA ALA A 86 1.25 -9.78 25.32
C ALA A 86 0.96 -8.34 25.77
N ASP A 87 0.86 -7.41 24.81
CA ASP A 87 0.80 -5.97 25.07
C ASP A 87 -0.49 -5.30 24.55
N SER A 88 -1.43 -6.07 24.01
CA SER A 88 -2.67 -5.58 23.35
C SER A 88 -2.44 -4.53 22.26
N THR A 89 -1.22 -4.45 21.72
CA THR A 89 -0.85 -3.47 20.71
C THR A 89 -1.40 -3.92 19.36
N VAL A 90 -2.22 -3.06 18.76
CA VAL A 90 -2.81 -3.27 17.44
C VAL A 90 -1.86 -2.75 16.38
N ARG A 91 -1.42 -3.62 15.48
CA ARG A 91 -0.55 -3.29 14.35
C ARG A 91 -1.32 -3.50 13.05
N THR A 92 -1.38 -2.48 12.21
CA THR A 92 -1.86 -2.66 10.83
C THR A 92 -0.82 -3.45 10.06
N MET A 93 -1.28 -4.50 9.40
CA MET A 93 -0.45 -5.41 8.61
C MET A 93 -0.60 -5.15 7.12
N PHE A 94 -1.79 -4.74 6.69
CA PHE A 94 -2.09 -4.38 5.31
C PHE A 94 -3.25 -3.38 5.26
N ILE A 95 -3.21 -2.47 4.29
CA ILE A 95 -4.34 -1.66 3.88
C ILE A 95 -4.32 -1.44 2.36
N GLY A 96 -5.48 -1.56 1.73
CA GLY A 96 -5.61 -1.50 0.27
C GLY A 96 -7.06 -1.42 -0.16
N TRP A 97 -7.29 -1.47 -1.46
CA TRP A 97 -8.63 -1.55 -2.04
C TRP A 97 -8.91 -2.95 -2.56
N VAL A 98 -10.16 -3.36 -2.45
CA VAL A 98 -10.63 -4.62 -3.00
C VAL A 98 -10.62 -4.55 -4.52
N GLY A 99 -9.81 -5.41 -5.15
CA GLY A 99 -9.72 -5.54 -6.60
C GLY A 99 -10.77 -6.52 -7.14
N SER A 100 -10.95 -7.67 -6.48
CA SER A 100 -11.98 -8.64 -6.90
C SER A 100 -12.53 -9.45 -5.73
N ILE A 101 -13.78 -9.91 -5.89
CA ILE A 101 -14.52 -10.74 -4.95
C ILE A 101 -15.00 -11.96 -5.74
N ARG A 102 -14.59 -13.15 -5.31
CA ARG A 102 -14.79 -14.41 -6.03
C ARG A 102 -15.45 -15.43 -5.11
N PRO A 103 -16.80 -15.43 -5.02
CA PRO A 103 -17.50 -16.50 -4.34
C PRO A 103 -17.40 -17.80 -5.15
N THR A 104 -17.11 -18.91 -4.49
CA THR A 104 -17.25 -20.24 -5.06
C THR A 104 -18.68 -20.70 -4.85
N ALA A 105 -19.43 -20.95 -5.93
CA ALA A 105 -20.82 -21.38 -5.85
C ALA A 105 -20.94 -22.91 -6.00
N GLY A 106 -21.58 -23.57 -5.03
CA GLY A 106 -22.03 -24.96 -5.17
C GLY A 106 -20.95 -26.01 -4.92
N LEU A 107 -19.83 -25.64 -4.29
CA LEU A 107 -18.79 -26.55 -3.85
C LEU A 107 -18.65 -26.40 -2.34
N SER A 108 -18.95 -27.47 -1.59
CA SER A 108 -18.68 -27.49 -0.16
C SER A 108 -17.17 -27.69 0.09
N PRO A 109 -16.50 -26.83 0.88
CA PRO A 109 -17.06 -25.67 1.59
C PRO A 109 -17.25 -24.43 0.69
N ASP A 110 -18.41 -23.78 0.80
CA ASP A 110 -18.70 -22.53 0.08
C ASP A 110 -17.80 -21.42 0.66
N THR A 111 -16.86 -20.94 -0.16
CA THR A 111 -15.85 -19.96 0.23
C THR A 111 -15.93 -18.73 -0.66
N CYS A 112 -15.45 -17.60 -0.15
CA CYS A 112 -15.26 -16.39 -0.95
C CYS A 112 -13.81 -15.93 -0.85
N GLU A 113 -13.14 -15.81 -2.00
CA GLU A 113 -11.82 -15.18 -2.07
C GLU A 113 -11.99 -13.67 -2.32
N ILE A 114 -11.35 -12.86 -1.50
CA ILE A 114 -11.23 -11.41 -1.71
C ILE A 114 -9.78 -11.10 -2.00
N GLN A 115 -9.53 -10.47 -3.15
CA GLN A 115 -8.21 -9.98 -3.53
C GLN A 115 -8.20 -8.46 -3.44
N ALA A 116 -7.19 -7.93 -2.75
CA ALA A 116 -6.98 -6.50 -2.58
C ALA A 116 -5.56 -6.09 -3.00
N GLN A 117 -5.49 -4.85 -3.48
CA GLN A 117 -4.30 -4.24 -4.04
C GLN A 117 -4.05 -2.88 -3.35
N GLY A 118 -2.78 -2.51 -3.24
CA GLY A 118 -2.33 -1.24 -2.74
C GLY A 118 -2.32 -0.14 -3.81
N TRP A 119 -1.50 0.87 -3.55
CA TRP A 119 -1.42 2.11 -4.31
C TRP A 119 -0.90 1.94 -5.75
N MET A 120 0.01 0.99 -5.97
CA MET A 120 0.70 0.82 -7.25
C MET A 120 -0.28 0.58 -8.42
N SER A 121 -1.34 -0.19 -8.21
CA SER A 121 -2.35 -0.54 -9.22
C SER A 121 -3.05 0.70 -9.78
N ARG A 122 -3.37 1.65 -8.90
CA ARG A 122 -3.95 2.94 -9.27
C ARG A 122 -2.91 3.86 -9.89
N ALA A 123 -1.70 3.91 -9.33
CA ALA A 123 -0.61 4.72 -9.86
C ALA A 123 -0.13 4.27 -11.25
N MET A 124 -0.24 2.98 -11.56
CA MET A 124 0.06 2.43 -12.88
C MET A 124 -1.02 2.74 -13.92
N THR A 125 -2.26 2.96 -13.48
CA THR A 125 -3.38 3.29 -14.37
C THR A 125 -3.51 4.79 -14.59
N ALA A 126 -3.05 5.60 -13.63
CA ALA A 126 -3.12 7.05 -13.70
C ALA A 126 -1.97 7.63 -14.52
N GLU A 127 -2.29 8.26 -15.64
CA GLU A 127 -1.37 9.08 -16.42
C GLU A 127 -1.15 10.42 -15.71
N THR A 128 0.09 10.91 -15.72
CA THR A 128 0.43 12.19 -15.11
C THR A 128 1.40 12.96 -15.99
N SER A 129 1.19 14.28 -16.06
CA SER A 129 2.07 15.21 -16.75
C SER A 129 2.22 16.45 -15.88
N ILE A 130 3.45 16.87 -15.64
CA ILE A 130 3.78 18.09 -14.90
C ILE A 130 4.55 19.04 -15.81
N THR A 131 4.45 20.33 -15.55
CA THR A 131 5.36 21.30 -16.18
C THR A 131 6.79 21.01 -15.74
N VAL A 132 7.74 21.12 -16.67
CA VAL A 132 9.16 20.88 -16.40
C VAL A 132 9.61 21.72 -15.20
N MET A 133 10.21 21.04 -14.22
CA MET A 133 10.77 21.68 -13.03
C MET A 133 12.28 21.81 -13.19
N GLU A 134 12.80 23.00 -12.87
CA GLU A 134 14.24 23.29 -12.90
C GLU A 134 14.80 23.38 -11.48
N ASN A 135 16.03 22.89 -11.28
CA ASN A 135 16.74 22.93 -10.00
C ASN A 135 15.91 22.36 -8.82
N ALA A 136 15.17 21.28 -9.06
CA ALA A 136 14.28 20.67 -8.08
C ALA A 136 14.91 19.41 -7.47
N THR A 137 14.64 19.17 -6.18
CA THR A 137 15.03 17.94 -5.49
C THR A 137 14.00 16.83 -5.71
N ALA A 138 14.39 15.57 -5.49
CA ALA A 138 13.54 14.41 -5.75
C ALA A 138 12.21 14.42 -4.97
N ASP A 139 12.23 14.86 -3.71
CA ASP A 139 11.04 15.03 -2.88
C ASP A 139 10.07 16.06 -3.46
N ALA A 140 10.56 17.23 -3.89
CA ALA A 140 9.73 18.26 -4.49
C ALA A 140 9.10 17.80 -5.82
N VAL A 141 9.81 16.99 -6.60
CA VAL A 141 9.28 16.41 -7.84
C VAL A 141 8.21 15.36 -7.55
N ILE A 142 8.43 14.46 -6.59
CA ILE A 142 7.44 13.43 -6.20
C ILE A 142 6.20 14.08 -5.59
N ASP A 143 6.38 15.09 -4.74
CA ASP A 143 5.29 15.87 -4.16
C ASP A 143 4.40 16.47 -5.26
N LYS A 144 5.03 17.11 -6.26
CA LYS A 144 4.30 17.68 -7.40
C LYS A 144 3.57 16.65 -8.24
N LEU A 145 4.16 15.47 -8.42
CA LEU A 145 3.53 14.34 -9.12
C LEU A 145 2.29 13.84 -8.39
N LEU A 146 2.35 13.68 -7.07
CA LEU A 146 1.23 13.23 -6.25
C LEU A 146 0.11 14.28 -6.20
N GLU A 147 0.47 15.57 -6.09
CA GLU A 147 -0.49 16.68 -6.13
C GLU A 147 -1.27 16.72 -7.46
N THR A 148 -0.56 16.52 -8.58
CA THR A 148 -1.13 16.65 -9.93
C THR A 148 -1.99 15.44 -10.30
N SER A 149 -1.50 14.22 -10.03
CA SER A 149 -2.18 12.97 -10.37
C SER A 149 -3.39 12.67 -9.48
N ARG A 150 -3.41 13.23 -8.25
CA ARG A 150 -4.48 13.04 -7.25
C ARG A 150 -4.79 11.58 -6.94
N VAL A 151 -3.80 10.69 -7.13
CA VAL A 151 -3.91 9.28 -6.77
C VAL A 151 -3.29 9.07 -5.40
N TYR A 152 -4.15 8.99 -4.39
CA TYR A 152 -3.72 8.88 -3.00
C TYR A 152 -3.61 7.44 -2.51
N PRO A 153 -2.71 7.18 -1.55
CA PRO A 153 -2.63 5.90 -0.87
C PRO A 153 -3.92 5.50 -0.13
N PRO A 154 -4.15 4.20 0.08
CA PRO A 154 -5.34 3.71 0.75
C PRO A 154 -5.33 4.07 2.24
N GLY A 155 -6.52 4.32 2.81
CA GLY A 155 -6.66 4.69 4.22
C GLY A 155 -6.41 6.17 4.53
N THR A 156 -6.09 6.96 3.51
CA THR A 156 -5.92 8.40 3.64
C THR A 156 -7.11 9.14 3.03
N SER A 157 -7.61 10.15 3.74
CA SER A 157 -8.69 11.03 3.28
C SER A 157 -8.09 12.41 3.05
N ALA A 158 -7.51 12.63 1.86
CA ALA A 158 -7.11 13.96 1.42
C ALA A 158 -8.33 14.68 0.81
N TRP A 159 -8.55 15.95 1.17
CA TRP A 159 -9.71 16.74 0.78
C TRP A 159 -9.36 17.75 -0.32
N PHE A 160 -10.30 18.00 -1.24
CA PHE A 160 -10.23 19.12 -2.16
C PHE A 160 -11.50 19.99 -2.11
N LEU A 161 -11.32 21.29 -1.89
CA LEU A 161 -12.39 22.29 -1.98
C LEU A 161 -12.70 22.60 -3.45
N GLY A 162 -13.97 22.50 -3.86
CA GLY A 162 -14.45 23.06 -5.12
C GLY A 162 -14.38 22.15 -6.36
N VAL A 163 -14.24 20.82 -6.19
CA VAL A 163 -14.23 19.87 -7.32
C VAL A 163 -15.53 19.08 -7.38
N VAL A 164 -16.29 19.27 -8.47
CA VAL A 164 -17.54 18.55 -8.74
C VAL A 164 -17.25 17.04 -8.86
N GLY A 165 -17.99 16.22 -8.11
CA GLY A 165 -17.91 14.76 -8.16
C GLY A 165 -16.91 14.10 -7.20
N GLN A 166 -16.33 14.84 -6.25
CA GLN A 166 -15.46 14.27 -5.20
C GLN A 166 -15.89 14.67 -3.78
N SER A 167 -16.27 15.93 -3.54
CA SER A 167 -16.68 16.40 -2.20
C SER A 167 -17.58 17.63 -2.31
N GLU A 168 -18.88 17.45 -2.09
CA GLU A 168 -19.85 18.54 -1.93
C GLU A 168 -19.88 18.99 -0.46
N LEU A 169 -20.17 20.28 -0.21
CA LEU A 169 -20.26 20.86 1.13
C LEU A 169 -21.46 20.24 1.88
N ASP A 170 -21.27 19.86 3.16
CA ASP A 170 -22.28 19.33 4.13
C ASP A 170 -22.50 17.80 4.29
N GLU A 171 -21.64 16.91 3.78
CA GLU A 171 -21.85 15.44 3.95
C GLU A 171 -20.77 14.65 4.73
N THR A 172 -19.45 14.79 4.47
CA THR A 172 -18.43 13.81 5.01
C THR A 172 -17.04 14.36 5.41
N THR A 173 -16.92 15.66 5.73
CA THR A 173 -15.64 16.41 5.64
C THR A 173 -14.62 16.22 6.79
N ARG A 174 -13.33 15.99 6.45
CA ARG A 174 -12.12 16.24 7.29
C ARG A 174 -10.93 16.72 6.45
N LEU A 175 -10.10 17.62 7.00
CA LEU A 175 -8.91 18.25 6.39
C LEU A 175 -7.72 17.26 6.36
N GLY A 176 -7.15 16.95 5.20
CA GLY A 176 -5.96 16.09 5.06
C GLY A 176 -4.75 16.89 4.56
N ASP A 177 -3.67 16.88 5.34
CA ASP A 177 -2.35 17.45 5.00
C ASP A 177 -1.55 16.46 4.13
N ILE A 178 -0.64 16.93 3.27
CA ILE A 178 0.18 16.03 2.44
C ILE A 178 1.08 15.12 3.29
N GLU A 179 1.48 15.56 4.48
CA GLU A 179 2.21 14.74 5.46
C GLU A 179 1.41 13.51 5.94
N THR A 180 0.08 13.51 5.75
CA THR A 180 -0.77 12.36 6.08
C THR A 180 -0.78 11.28 5.00
N ILE A 181 -0.33 11.61 3.79
CA ILE A 181 -0.36 10.72 2.62
C ILE A 181 1.02 10.37 2.08
N PHE A 182 1.99 11.26 2.30
CA PHE A 182 3.35 11.10 1.82
C PHE A 182 4.34 11.60 2.87
N LYS A 183 5.24 10.72 3.29
CA LYS A 183 6.34 11.03 4.19
C LYS A 183 7.64 10.94 3.41
N SER A 184 8.20 12.08 3.07
CA SER A 184 9.44 12.17 2.31
C SER A 184 10.59 12.70 3.15
N GLU A 185 11.76 12.12 2.91
CA GLU A 185 13.03 12.78 3.23
C GLU A 185 13.41 13.75 2.11
N THR A 186 14.06 14.86 2.47
CA THR A 186 14.60 15.78 1.48
C THR A 186 15.60 15.08 0.56
N GLY A 187 15.44 15.29 -0.74
CA GLY A 187 16.36 14.77 -1.76
C GLY A 187 17.77 15.34 -1.61
N VAL A 188 18.77 14.51 -1.85
CA VAL A 188 20.20 14.89 -1.81
C VAL A 188 20.62 15.49 -3.15
N SER A 189 20.15 14.94 -4.26
CA SER A 189 20.47 15.45 -5.59
C SER A 189 19.48 16.54 -6.00
N THR A 190 20.02 17.57 -6.67
CA THR A 190 19.22 18.58 -7.35
C THR A 190 19.22 18.27 -8.85
N PHE A 191 18.05 18.02 -9.40
CA PHE A 191 17.89 17.78 -10.83
C PHE A 191 17.85 19.11 -11.58
N LEU A 192 18.67 19.20 -12.64
CA LEU A 192 18.64 20.37 -13.51
C LEU A 192 17.29 20.51 -14.21
N PHE A 193 16.74 19.39 -14.66
CA PHE A 193 15.41 19.27 -15.27
C PHE A 193 14.71 17.99 -14.78
N ALA A 194 13.43 18.11 -14.46
CA ALA A 194 12.54 16.99 -14.16
C ALA A 194 11.21 17.16 -14.91
N GLY A 195 10.65 16.07 -15.43
CA GLY A 195 9.44 16.08 -16.25
C GLY A 195 9.63 16.40 -17.73
N ASP A 196 10.87 16.57 -18.19
CA ASP A 196 11.23 16.85 -19.59
C ASP A 196 10.93 15.66 -20.53
N ASN A 197 11.14 14.44 -20.05
CA ASN A 197 10.96 13.20 -20.81
C ASN A 197 9.61 12.52 -20.57
N TRP A 198 8.71 13.14 -19.79
CA TRP A 198 7.40 12.56 -19.50
C TRP A 198 6.39 13.05 -20.52
N THR A 199 5.86 12.10 -21.29
CA THR A 199 4.77 12.31 -22.26
C THR A 199 3.41 12.00 -21.64
N ASP A 200 2.32 12.26 -22.37
CA ASP A 200 0.95 11.98 -21.91
C ASP A 200 0.71 10.52 -21.50
N ASN A 201 1.50 9.57 -22.01
CA ASN A 201 1.39 8.14 -21.65
C ASN A 201 2.24 7.77 -20.41
N THR A 202 2.87 8.73 -19.75
CA THR A 202 3.70 8.45 -18.57
C THR A 202 2.81 8.26 -17.37
N THR A 203 2.84 7.06 -16.80
CA THR A 203 2.07 6.76 -15.60
C THR A 203 2.71 7.41 -14.37
N LEU A 204 1.91 7.72 -13.36
CA LEU A 204 2.39 8.20 -12.08
C LEU A 204 3.44 7.26 -11.49
N TRP A 205 3.21 5.96 -11.61
CA TRP A 205 4.19 4.95 -11.24
C TRP A 205 5.53 5.13 -11.97
N GLY A 206 5.49 5.27 -13.30
CA GLY A 206 6.68 5.44 -14.13
C GLY A 206 7.45 6.72 -13.81
N ALA A 207 6.75 7.83 -13.61
CA ALA A 207 7.36 9.11 -13.24
C ALA A 207 8.03 9.07 -11.86
N CYS A 208 7.37 8.46 -10.86
CA CYS A 208 7.96 8.23 -9.54
C CYS A 208 9.15 7.28 -9.61
N GLN A 209 9.09 6.24 -10.46
CA GLN A 209 10.19 5.30 -10.67
C GLN A 209 11.43 5.97 -11.27
N ASP A 210 11.27 6.81 -12.30
CA ASP A 210 12.35 7.58 -12.90
C ASP A 210 12.97 8.53 -11.87
N THR A 211 12.14 9.28 -11.15
CA THR A 211 12.57 10.25 -10.13
C THR A 211 13.37 9.58 -9.00
N CYS A 212 12.83 8.49 -8.42
CA CYS A 212 13.53 7.74 -7.38
C CYS A 212 14.81 7.08 -7.92
N GLY A 213 14.79 6.56 -9.15
CA GLY A 213 15.94 5.97 -9.81
C GLY A 213 17.09 6.95 -9.99
N ARG A 214 16.81 8.20 -10.41
CA ARG A 214 17.82 9.26 -10.55
C ARG A 214 18.45 9.65 -9.21
N GLU A 215 17.64 9.72 -8.15
CA GLU A 215 18.13 10.01 -6.81
C GLU A 215 18.87 8.81 -6.19
N TYR A 216 18.67 7.59 -6.69
CA TYR A 216 18.96 6.34 -5.96
C TYR A 216 18.24 6.30 -4.59
N GLY A 217 17.05 6.90 -4.56
CA GLY A 217 16.14 6.86 -3.42
C GLY A 217 15.24 5.62 -3.46
N ARG A 218 14.47 5.44 -2.39
CA ARG A 218 13.56 4.31 -2.22
C ARG A 218 12.18 4.79 -1.83
N MET A 219 11.15 4.46 -2.61
CA MET A 219 9.75 4.76 -2.29
C MET A 219 8.90 3.49 -2.16
N TRP A 220 8.03 3.43 -1.15
CA TRP A 220 7.12 2.31 -0.95
C TRP A 220 5.83 2.73 -0.24
N GLN A 221 4.81 1.87 -0.33
CA GLN A 221 3.62 1.97 0.52
C GLN A 221 3.85 1.19 1.81
N ALA A 222 3.79 1.86 2.96
CA ALA A 222 3.93 1.21 4.25
C ALA A 222 2.63 0.56 4.72
N ARG A 223 2.71 -0.20 5.82
CA ARG A 223 1.57 -0.94 6.40
C ARG A 223 0.43 -0.05 6.89
N ASP A 224 0.75 1.20 7.23
CA ASP A 224 -0.23 2.24 7.59
C ASP A 224 -0.99 2.79 6.37
N GLY A 225 -0.57 2.43 5.16
CA GLY A 225 -1.12 2.88 3.89
C GLY A 225 -0.33 4.03 3.29
N VAL A 226 0.41 4.78 4.09
CA VAL A 226 1.11 6.00 3.68
C VAL A 226 2.26 5.67 2.74
N LEU A 227 2.53 6.56 1.79
CA LEU A 227 3.71 6.45 0.93
C LEU A 227 4.92 7.04 1.65
N TYR A 228 6.03 6.32 1.65
CA TYR A 228 7.29 6.78 2.20
C TYR A 228 8.30 6.95 1.07
N PHE A 229 9.15 7.96 1.19
CA PHE A 229 10.31 8.17 0.35
C PHE A 229 11.56 8.41 1.20
N ASN A 230 12.54 7.53 1.05
CA ASN A 230 13.86 7.66 1.64
C ASN A 230 14.86 8.12 0.58
N ASN A 231 15.70 9.07 0.93
CA ASN A 231 16.77 9.51 0.05
C ASN A 231 17.91 8.48 0.01
N ARG A 232 18.88 8.69 -0.88
CA ARG A 232 20.03 7.78 -1.04
C ARG A 232 20.89 7.58 0.21
N HIS A 233 20.90 8.54 1.12
CA HIS A 233 21.75 8.49 2.31
C HIS A 233 21.12 7.71 3.44
N HIS A 234 19.80 7.51 3.43
CA HIS A 234 19.09 6.82 4.50
C HIS A 234 19.73 5.47 4.84
N ILE A 235 19.88 4.59 3.86
CA ILE A 235 20.40 3.22 4.08
C ILE A 235 21.86 3.21 4.56
N ILE A 236 22.64 4.24 4.18
CA ILE A 236 24.07 4.31 4.50
C ILE A 236 24.31 4.94 5.87
N LYS A 237 23.47 5.90 6.28
CA LYS A 237 23.68 6.72 7.48
C LYS A 237 22.75 6.36 8.63
N ASP A 238 21.66 5.67 8.37
CA ASP A 238 20.74 5.26 9.42
C ASP A 238 21.36 4.13 10.26
N VAL A 239 21.68 4.47 11.50
CA VAL A 239 22.22 3.56 12.53
C VAL A 239 21.19 3.30 13.63
N THR A 240 19.94 3.70 13.41
CA THR A 240 18.87 3.52 14.38
C THR A 240 18.57 2.04 14.56
N THR A 241 18.48 1.60 15.81
CA THR A 241 18.10 0.21 16.10
C THR A 241 16.59 0.07 16.00
N ASP A 242 16.11 -0.58 14.94
CA ASP A 242 14.68 -0.75 14.67
C ASP A 242 14.03 -1.83 15.55
N PHE A 243 14.77 -2.89 15.89
CA PHE A 243 14.27 -3.98 16.75
C PHE A 243 15.33 -4.50 17.71
N THR A 244 14.90 -4.75 18.95
CA THR A 244 15.67 -5.52 19.93
C THR A 244 15.03 -6.89 20.07
N PHE A 245 15.78 -7.95 19.75
CA PHE A 245 15.30 -9.31 19.89
C PHE A 245 15.51 -9.81 21.32
N THR A 246 14.42 -10.15 22.00
CA THR A 246 14.46 -10.84 23.30
C THR A 246 14.53 -12.35 23.10
N ASN A 247 15.02 -13.08 24.11
CA ASN A 247 15.29 -14.53 24.06
C ASN A 247 14.02 -15.43 24.04
N THR A 248 12.92 -14.94 23.48
CA THR A 248 11.58 -15.55 23.43
C THR A 248 11.19 -16.01 22.03
N MET A 249 12.09 -15.91 21.05
CA MET A 249 11.80 -16.29 19.66
C MET A 249 11.83 -17.81 19.50
N SER A 250 10.84 -18.37 18.79
CA SER A 250 10.73 -19.82 18.58
C SER A 250 11.66 -20.34 17.47
N ASP A 251 11.98 -19.49 16.49
CA ASP A 251 12.90 -19.78 15.40
C ASP A 251 13.35 -18.45 14.77
N MET A 252 14.61 -18.36 14.34
CA MET A 252 15.15 -17.25 13.56
C MET A 252 16.12 -17.85 12.56
N GLN A 253 15.75 -17.82 11.29
CA GLN A 253 16.65 -18.15 10.19
C GLN A 253 17.22 -16.86 9.64
N TYR A 254 18.53 -16.69 9.80
CA TYR A 254 19.29 -15.59 9.23
C TYR A 254 20.30 -16.18 8.25
N GLU A 255 20.15 -15.83 6.98
CA GLU A 255 21.09 -16.18 5.94
C GLU A 255 21.82 -14.90 5.51
N TYR A 256 23.14 -14.90 5.63
CA TYR A 256 23.99 -13.78 5.25
C TYR A 256 24.86 -14.15 4.06
N GLY A 257 24.60 -13.48 2.94
CA GLY A 257 25.41 -13.58 1.73
C GLY A 257 25.16 -14.85 0.93
N ASP A 258 24.30 -14.76 -0.07
CA ASP A 258 24.31 -15.71 -1.20
C ASP A 258 25.47 -15.30 -2.14
N PRO A 259 26.35 -16.22 -2.59
CA PRO A 259 27.32 -15.96 -3.65
C PRO A 259 26.72 -15.33 -4.92
N ALA A 260 25.42 -15.56 -5.19
CA ALA A 260 24.69 -14.94 -6.29
C ALA A 260 24.40 -13.44 -6.07
N ASP A 261 24.36 -12.97 -4.83
CA ASP A 261 24.12 -11.56 -4.45
C ASP A 261 25.42 -10.72 -4.44
N MET A 262 26.57 -11.34 -4.69
CA MET A 262 27.85 -10.63 -4.82
C MET A 262 27.94 -9.93 -6.18
N ALA A 263 27.47 -8.67 -6.25
CA ALA A 263 27.48 -7.84 -7.46
C ALA A 263 28.88 -7.49 -8.02
N HIS A 264 29.98 -7.86 -7.35
CA HIS A 264 31.35 -7.56 -7.79
C HIS A 264 32.25 -8.81 -7.79
N VAL A 265 32.09 -9.68 -8.79
CA VAL A 265 33.11 -10.69 -9.11
C VAL A 265 34.03 -10.14 -10.20
N VAL A 266 35.13 -9.50 -9.81
CA VAL A 266 36.21 -9.16 -10.74
C VAL A 266 37.06 -10.42 -10.95
N LYS A 267 36.82 -11.12 -12.07
CA LYS A 267 37.72 -12.20 -12.52
C LYS A 267 38.91 -11.57 -13.25
N VAL A 268 40.03 -11.44 -12.55
CA VAL A 268 41.31 -11.17 -13.21
C VAL A 268 41.76 -12.47 -13.87
N LYS A 269 41.99 -12.43 -15.18
CA LYS A 269 42.72 -13.48 -15.89
C LYS A 269 44.21 -13.29 -15.68
#